data_AF-A0A847BHQ1-F1
#
_entry.id   AF-A0A847BHQ1-F1
#
_cell.length_a   1.000
_cell.length_b   1.000
_cell.length_c   1.000
_cell.angle_alpha   90.00
_cell.angle_beta   90.00
_cell.angle_gamma   90.00
#
_symmetry.space_group_name_H-M   'P 1'
#
loop_
_entity.id
_entity.type
_entity.pdbx_description
1 polymer ?
#
loop_
_entity_poly.entity_id
_entity_poly.type
_entity_poly.pdbx_seq_one_letter_code
_entity_poly.pdbx_strand_id
1 'polypeptide(L)'
;PSVYAEARLAAMSVNIMEMIKQHKPEARVTLLAQLIMPGTLDRRRFDALGLRHNRITANEIHLANELGYEVHAWTVNDRTQMSRLIDLGVDAIITDRPARLAELLDERRELSDGALLLVKLRNWLRR
;
A
#
# COMPACT_ATOMS: atom_id res chain seq x y z
N PRO A 1 7.27 -22.89 12.61
CA PRO A 1 6.88 -21.90 11.55
C PRO A 1 8.14 -21.20 11.01
N SER A 2 8.25 -21.02 9.69
CA SER A 2 9.35 -20.24 9.11
C SER A 2 9.06 -18.76 9.35
N VAL A 3 10.02 -18.00 9.91
CA VAL A 3 9.87 -16.54 10.12
C VAL A 3 9.50 -15.83 8.81
N TYR A 4 9.93 -16.35 7.65
CA TYR A 4 9.63 -15.78 6.33
C TYR A 4 8.16 -15.95 5.90
N ALA A 5 7.42 -16.88 6.50
CA ALA A 5 5.98 -17.04 6.24
C ALA A 5 5.13 -16.01 7.00
N GLU A 6 5.66 -15.49 8.12
CA GLU A 6 4.98 -14.56 9.01
C GLU A 6 5.50 -13.11 8.87
N ALA A 7 6.67 -12.94 8.25
CA ALA A 7 7.31 -11.64 8.04
C ALA A 7 7.27 -11.19 6.59
N ARG A 8 7.34 -9.87 6.40
CA ARG A 8 7.55 -9.23 5.10
C ARG A 8 8.80 -8.37 5.15
N LEU A 9 9.66 -8.51 4.14
CA LEU A 9 10.92 -7.79 4.05
C LEU A 9 10.78 -6.60 3.09
N ALA A 10 11.05 -5.40 3.56
CA ALA A 10 10.99 -4.20 2.73
C ALA A 10 12.40 -3.70 2.41
N ALA A 11 12.65 -3.33 1.15
CA ALA A 11 13.93 -2.78 0.71
C ALA A 11 13.72 -1.67 -0.33
N MET A 12 14.68 -0.76 -0.44
CA MET A 12 14.66 0.33 -1.45
C MET A 12 15.44 -0.01 -2.73
N SER A 13 15.97 -1.24 -2.83
CA SER A 13 16.85 -1.66 -3.93
C SER A 13 16.34 -2.97 -4.53
N VAL A 14 16.10 -2.97 -5.83
CA VAL A 14 15.69 -4.17 -6.58
C VAL A 14 16.74 -5.28 -6.45
N ASN A 15 18.03 -4.94 -6.49
CA ASN A 15 19.12 -5.91 -6.36
C ASN A 15 19.07 -6.63 -4.99
N ILE A 16 18.72 -5.91 -3.92
CA ILE A 16 18.56 -6.52 -2.59
C ILE A 16 17.38 -7.49 -2.59
N MET A 17 16.27 -7.13 -3.25
CA MET A 17 15.10 -8.00 -3.33
C MET A 17 15.38 -9.27 -4.11
N GLU A 18 16.13 -9.18 -5.21
CA GLU A 18 16.58 -10.32 -6.00
C GLU A 18 17.47 -11.24 -5.17
N MET A 19 18.44 -10.67 -4.45
CA MET A 19 19.30 -11.43 -3.54
C MET A 19 18.48 -12.15 -2.46
N ILE A 20 17.45 -11.51 -1.89
CA ILE A 20 16.55 -12.14 -0.92
C ILE A 20 15.83 -13.32 -1.58
N LYS A 21 15.18 -13.11 -2.74
CA LYS A 21 14.42 -14.15 -3.44
C LYS A 21 15.29 -15.32 -3.92
N GLN A 22 16.57 -15.09 -4.25
CA GLN A 22 17.52 -16.16 -4.59
C GLN A 22 17.79 -17.10 -3.42
N HIS A 23 17.89 -16.57 -2.19
CA HIS A 23 18.19 -17.37 -0.99
C HIS A 23 16.93 -17.86 -0.27
N LYS A 24 15.83 -17.13 -0.41
CA LYS A 24 14.53 -17.35 0.24
C LYS A 24 13.39 -17.05 -0.75
N PRO A 25 13.12 -17.94 -1.72
CA PRO A 25 12.07 -17.73 -2.72
C PRO A 25 10.68 -17.50 -2.11
N GLU A 26 10.43 -18.09 -0.94
CA GLU A 26 9.18 -17.99 -0.19
C GLU A 26 8.98 -16.65 0.53
N ALA A 27 10.05 -15.86 0.73
CA ALA A 27 9.97 -14.61 1.47
C ALA A 27 9.13 -13.59 0.72
N ARG A 28 8.18 -12.94 1.41
CA ARG A 28 7.42 -11.83 0.85
C ARG A 28 8.25 -10.55 0.89
N VAL A 29 8.35 -9.85 -0.22
CA VAL A 29 9.18 -8.65 -0.37
C VAL A 29 8.38 -7.43 -0.84
N THR A 30 8.69 -6.27 -0.26
CA THR A 30 8.13 -4.96 -0.64
C THR A 30 9.23 -4.06 -1.20
N LEU A 31 9.03 -3.49 -2.40
CA LEU A 31 9.92 -2.46 -2.94
C LEU A 31 9.46 -1.09 -2.45
N LEU A 32 10.25 -0.43 -1.61
CA LEU A 32 10.00 0.95 -1.19
C LEU A 32 10.61 1.92 -2.21
N ALA A 33 9.80 2.42 -3.12
CA ALA A 33 10.22 3.34 -4.18
C ALA A 33 9.87 4.81 -3.83
N GLN A 34 10.82 5.71 -4.07
CA GLN A 34 10.56 7.16 -3.97
C GLN A 34 9.85 7.71 -5.21
N LEU A 35 10.22 7.18 -6.37
CA LEU A 35 9.70 7.55 -7.68
C LEU A 35 9.82 6.33 -8.60
N ILE A 36 8.84 6.14 -9.47
CA ILE A 36 8.89 5.15 -10.55
C ILE A 36 8.66 5.88 -11.86
N MET A 37 9.56 5.67 -12.81
CA MET A 37 9.37 6.16 -14.16
C MET A 37 8.47 5.16 -14.92
N PRO A 38 7.51 5.64 -15.74
CA PRO A 38 6.69 4.76 -16.56
C PRO A 38 7.56 3.80 -17.38
N GLY A 39 7.22 2.51 -17.37
CA GLY A 39 7.92 1.48 -18.15
C GLY A 39 9.27 1.00 -17.57
N THR A 40 9.79 1.58 -16.49
CA THR A 40 11.14 1.20 -15.98
C THR A 40 11.13 0.11 -14.91
N LEU A 41 9.96 -0.31 -14.43
CA LEU A 41 9.84 -1.25 -13.33
C LEU A 41 9.02 -2.48 -13.73
N ASP A 42 9.66 -3.65 -13.68
CA ASP A 42 9.01 -4.94 -13.79
C ASP A 42 8.29 -5.30 -12.48
N ARG A 43 6.98 -5.10 -12.48
CA ARG A 43 6.11 -5.24 -11.29
C ARG A 43 5.92 -6.68 -10.82
N ARG A 44 6.45 -7.66 -11.55
CA ARG A 44 6.39 -9.09 -11.19
C ARG A 44 7.53 -9.53 -10.26
N ARG A 45 8.48 -8.63 -9.95
CA ARG A 45 9.67 -8.95 -9.15
C ARG A 45 9.47 -8.79 -7.64
N PHE A 46 8.30 -8.33 -7.21
CA PHE A 46 7.98 -8.09 -5.82
C PHE A 46 6.54 -8.42 -5.51
N ASP A 47 6.25 -8.68 -4.24
CA ASP A 47 4.90 -9.00 -3.77
C ASP A 47 4.12 -7.73 -3.43
N ALA A 48 4.81 -6.63 -3.17
CA ALA A 48 4.22 -5.33 -2.92
C ALA A 48 5.11 -4.17 -3.39
N LEU A 49 4.47 -3.07 -3.77
CA LEU A 49 5.11 -1.81 -4.09
C LEU A 49 4.74 -0.75 -3.07
N GLY A 50 5.73 -0.28 -2.33
CA GLY A 50 5.60 0.84 -1.41
C GLY A 50 5.90 2.18 -2.07
N LEU A 51 4.90 3.04 -2.17
CA LEU A 51 5.02 4.38 -2.77
C LEU A 51 4.82 5.49 -1.74
N ARG A 52 5.46 6.63 -1.99
CA ARG A 52 5.09 7.86 -1.30
C ARG A 52 3.61 8.12 -1.52
N HIS A 53 2.87 8.41 -0.45
CA HIS A 53 1.42 8.50 -0.46
C HIS A 53 0.85 9.48 -1.51
N ASN A 54 1.57 10.57 -1.77
CA ASN A 54 1.21 11.59 -2.75
C ASN A 54 1.52 11.20 -4.22
N ARG A 55 2.10 10.01 -4.45
CA ARG A 55 2.38 9.44 -5.76
C ARG A 55 1.47 8.26 -6.12
N ILE A 56 0.61 7.82 -5.19
CA ILE A 56 -0.34 6.73 -5.45
C ILE A 56 -1.51 7.28 -6.27
N THR A 57 -1.80 6.60 -7.38
CA THR A 57 -2.85 6.97 -8.33
C THR A 57 -3.84 5.83 -8.50
N ALA A 58 -5.05 6.13 -8.96
CA ALA A 58 -6.03 5.09 -9.30
C ALA A 58 -5.51 4.13 -10.38
N ASN A 59 -4.70 4.63 -11.33
CA ASN A 59 -4.08 3.80 -12.35
C ASN A 59 -3.09 2.79 -11.77
N GLU A 60 -2.31 3.19 -10.76
CA GLU A 60 -1.39 2.26 -10.10
C GLU A 60 -2.16 1.19 -9.30
N ILE A 61 -3.28 1.54 -8.66
CA ILE A 61 -4.14 0.55 -7.99
C ILE A 61 -4.74 -0.44 -9.01
N HIS A 62 -5.24 0.05 -10.14
CA HIS A 62 -5.72 -0.85 -11.20
C HIS A 62 -4.62 -1.80 -11.70
N LEU A 63 -3.43 -1.26 -11.97
CA LEU A 63 -2.30 -2.05 -12.42
C LEU A 63 -1.85 -3.10 -11.39
N ALA A 64 -1.91 -2.74 -10.11
CA ALA A 64 -1.64 -3.64 -8.99
C ALA A 64 -2.62 -4.82 -8.95
N ASN A 65 -3.91 -4.54 -9.11
CA ASN A 65 -4.95 -5.57 -9.20
C ASN A 65 -4.77 -6.47 -10.43
N GLU A 66 -4.43 -5.90 -11.58
CA GLU A 66 -4.22 -6.66 -12.83
C GLU A 66 -2.99 -7.57 -12.78
N LEU A 67 -1.90 -7.10 -12.15
CA LEU A 67 -0.62 -7.82 -12.09
C LEU A 67 -0.42 -8.62 -10.80
N GLY A 68 -1.32 -8.50 -9.83
CA GLY A 68 -1.33 -9.29 -8.60
C GLY A 68 -0.27 -8.90 -7.57
N TYR A 69 0.05 -7.60 -7.45
CA TYR A 69 0.90 -7.08 -6.36
C TYR A 69 0.13 -6.13 -5.45
N GLU A 70 0.57 -5.98 -4.21
CA GLU A 70 -0.02 -5.05 -3.24
C GLU A 70 0.55 -3.62 -3.39
N VAL A 71 -0.23 -2.59 -3.07
CA VAL A 71 0.22 -1.19 -2.98
C VAL A 71 0.27 -0.73 -1.54
N HIS A 72 1.46 -0.35 -1.07
CA HIS A 72 1.69 0.15 0.29
C HIS A 72 1.95 1.66 0.26
N ALA A 73 1.23 2.44 1.07
CA ALA A 73 1.42 3.88 1.16
C ALA A 73 2.37 4.26 2.30
N TRP A 74 3.37 5.10 2.03
CA TRP A 74 4.28 5.61 3.07
C TRP A 74 4.62 7.10 2.92
N THR A 75 5.05 7.81 3.97
CA THR A 75 4.52 7.69 5.34
C THR A 75 3.27 8.57 5.41
N VAL A 76 2.15 8.02 5.90
CA VAL A 76 0.86 8.75 5.95
C VAL A 76 0.55 9.10 7.39
N ASN A 77 0.53 10.38 7.75
CA ASN A 77 0.27 10.82 9.13
C ASN A 77 -1.04 11.62 9.28
N ASP A 78 -1.58 12.12 8.17
CA ASP A 78 -2.85 12.86 8.15
C ASP A 78 -4.06 11.91 8.02
N ARG A 79 -5.08 12.13 8.86
CA ARG A 79 -6.28 11.29 8.90
C ARG A 79 -7.10 11.39 7.61
N THR A 80 -7.14 12.56 6.99
CA THR A 80 -7.88 12.75 5.73
C THR A 80 -7.18 12.00 4.59
N GLN A 81 -5.85 12.04 4.52
CA GLN A 81 -5.06 11.28 3.57
C GLN A 81 -5.20 9.77 3.79
N MET A 82 -5.14 9.28 5.04
CA MET A 82 -5.40 7.87 5.36
C MET A 82 -6.77 7.43 4.81
N SER A 83 -7.81 8.20 5.12
CA SER A 83 -9.17 7.97 4.65
C SER A 83 -9.26 7.90 3.12
N ARG A 84 -8.63 8.85 2.42
CA ARG A 84 -8.58 8.87 0.95
C ARG A 84 -7.85 7.66 0.37
N LEU A 85 -6.73 7.25 0.95
CA LEU A 85 -5.93 6.12 0.45
C LEU A 85 -6.63 4.78 0.68
N ILE A 86 -7.31 4.62 1.81
CA ILE A 86 -8.19 3.47 2.07
C ILE A 86 -9.25 3.37 0.97
N ASP A 87 -9.92 4.47 0.64
CA ASP A 87 -10.95 4.48 -0.41
C ASP A 87 -10.37 4.35 -1.83
N LEU A 88 -9.10 4.72 -2.01
CA LEU A 88 -8.38 4.52 -3.27
C LEU A 88 -8.04 3.04 -3.49
N GLY A 89 -7.95 2.24 -2.41
CA GLY A 89 -7.70 0.80 -2.47
C GLY A 89 -6.25 0.40 -2.20
N VAL A 90 -5.50 1.15 -1.38
CA VAL A 90 -4.17 0.69 -0.93
C VAL A 90 -4.32 -0.50 0.03
N ASP A 91 -3.42 -1.46 -0.06
CA ASP A 91 -3.41 -2.67 0.78
C ASP A 91 -2.82 -2.41 2.17
N ALA A 92 -1.89 -1.44 2.27
CA ALA A 92 -1.28 -1.08 3.55
C ALA A 92 -0.98 0.42 3.64
N ILE A 93 -0.99 0.92 4.88
CA ILE A 93 -0.55 2.27 5.22
C ILE A 93 0.58 2.16 6.26
N ILE A 94 1.74 2.70 5.92
CA ILE A 94 2.88 2.89 6.81
C ILE A 94 2.77 4.28 7.42
N THR A 95 2.74 4.36 8.76
CA THR A 95 2.42 5.58 9.50
C THR A 95 3.21 5.68 10.81
N ASP A 96 3.55 6.91 11.22
CA ASP A 96 4.07 7.20 12.56
C ASP A 96 2.94 7.35 13.60
N ARG A 97 1.67 7.28 13.15
CA ARG A 97 0.46 7.47 13.95
C ARG A 97 -0.45 6.23 13.91
N PRO A 98 0.02 5.04 14.37
CA PRO A 98 -0.72 3.80 14.26
C PRO A 98 -2.07 3.83 15.01
N ALA A 99 -2.14 4.45 16.20
CA ALA A 99 -3.38 4.58 16.96
C ALA A 99 -4.47 5.34 16.17
N ARG A 100 -4.09 6.42 15.49
CA ARG A 100 -4.99 7.22 14.64
C ARG A 100 -5.53 6.41 13.46
N LEU A 101 -4.68 5.58 12.85
CA LEU A 101 -5.10 4.69 11.76
C LEU A 101 -6.07 3.62 12.28
N ALA A 102 -5.79 3.03 13.45
CA ALA A 102 -6.65 2.05 14.09
C ALA A 102 -8.05 2.64 14.39
N GLU A 103 -8.10 3.81 15.05
CA GLU A 103 -9.35 4.53 15.31
C GLU A 103 -10.16 4.80 14.03
N LEU A 104 -9.48 5.20 12.95
CA LEU A 104 -10.14 5.44 11.66
C LEU A 104 -10.73 4.15 11.06
N LEU A 105 -10.02 3.03 11.18
CA LEU A 105 -10.50 1.74 10.68
C LEU A 105 -11.69 1.23 11.49
N ASP A 106 -11.66 1.37 12.81
CA ASP A 106 -12.76 0.98 13.69
C ASP A 106 -13.99 1.85 13.45
N GLU A 107 -13.84 3.18 13.38
CA GLU A 107 -14.96 4.06 13.00
C GLU A 107 -15.59 3.66 11.67
N ARG A 108 -14.78 3.29 10.67
CA ARG A 108 -15.26 2.86 9.35
C ARG A 108 -16.02 1.54 9.40
N ARG A 109 -15.66 0.60 10.30
CA ARG A 109 -16.36 -0.68 10.47
C ARG A 109 -17.75 -0.51 11.07
N GLU A 110 -17.95 0.51 11.89
CA GLU A 110 -19.23 0.83 12.53
C GLU A 110 -20.18 1.64 11.63
N LEU A 111 -19.72 2.14 10.48
CA LEU A 111 -20.56 2.88 9.54
C LEU A 111 -21.53 1.96 8.81
N SER A 112 -22.77 2.44 8.62
CA SER A 112 -23.68 1.84 7.65
C SER A 112 -23.16 2.05 6.22
N ASP A 113 -23.60 1.20 5.28
CA ASP A 113 -23.24 1.31 3.86
C ASP A 113 -23.49 2.72 3.29
N GLY A 114 -24.62 3.34 3.66
CA GLY A 114 -24.95 4.71 3.23
C GLY A 114 -23.98 5.75 3.78
N ALA A 115 -23.62 5.64 5.07
CA ALA A 115 -22.65 6.55 5.67
C ALA A 115 -21.24 6.36 5.09
N LEU A 116 -20.83 5.11 4.84
CA LEU A 116 -19.57 4.81 4.17
C LEU A 116 -19.54 5.34 2.73
N LEU A 117 -20.66 5.29 2.01
CA LEU A 117 -20.79 5.85 0.66
C LEU A 117 -20.63 7.38 0.68
N LEU A 118 -21.17 8.08 1.68
CA LEU A 118 -20.96 9.52 1.85
C LEU A 118 -19.50 9.86 2.15
N VAL A 119 -18.79 9.03 2.95
CA VAL A 119 -17.35 9.19 3.20
C VAL A 119 -16.55 9.03 1.90
N LYS A 120 -16.85 8.01 1.10
CA LYS A 120 -16.22 7.77 -0.20
C LYS A 120 -16.50 8.93 -1.17
N LEU A 121 -17.74 9.40 -1.23
CA LEU A 121 -18.13 10.54 -2.07
C LEU A 121 -17.38 11.81 -1.67
N ARG A 122 -17.30 12.12 -0.38
CA ARG A 122 -16.51 13.25 0.14
C ARG A 122 -15.05 13.15 -0.30
N ASN A 123 -14.45 11.97 -0.21
CA ASN A 123 -13.05 11.77 -0.60
C ASN A 123 -12.85 11.87 -2.11
N TRP A 124 -13.84 11.45 -2.92
CA TRP A 124 -13.84 11.65 -4.37
C TRP A 124 -13.96 13.13 -4.77
N LEU A 125 -14.82 13.89 -4.09
CA LEU A 125 -15.01 15.33 -4.36
C LEU A 125 -13.79 16.19 -3.98
N ARG A 126 -12.96 15.73 -3.04
CA ARG A 126 -11.72 16.40 -2.62
C ARG A 126 -10.51 16.02 -3.48
N ARG A 127 -10.74 15.47 -4.68
CA ARG A 127 -9.67 14.95 -5.54
C ARG A 127 -8.70 16.03 -6.00
#